data_AF-A0A836VW99-F1
#
_entry.id   AF-A0A836VW99-F1
#
_cell.length_a   1.000
_cell.length_b   1.000
_cell.length_c   1.000
_cell.angle_alpha   90.00
_cell.angle_beta   90.00
_cell.angle_gamma   90.00
#
_symmetry.space_group_name_H-M   'P 1'
#
loop_
_entity.id
_entity.type
_entity.pdbx_description
1 polymer ?
#
loop_
_entity_poly.entity_id
_entity_poly.type
_entity_poly.pdbx_seq_one_letter_code
_entity_poly.pdbx_strand_id
1 'polypeptide(L)'
;MEKIRKQNVMGWISYSFSLFLTCVWAFWGIIENFHEGWYHESFIQNIGLLFLQYLSPMFLFLFLTLISVWKQRVGALLFLLVGIGLSFWFNKFNFFVLLPFFLLASLFWFGQISNKKQKYKVTVILPLFILIIFSVEPVYRVSTRYNDGNFGMRVIKSNGVSLIWAPEGPGWPDDGVNWYEADSLCKYLTEDGLSIATTQQNIWRLPTVEEAVRSMHRHGINCMGRLNASGTPEYENEPDKETPLWNPHTMVIYWWTGTEIDSTHASIITYNGKIRKREKKYGPGSLGFRAVKKFQKGNK
;
A
#
# COMPACT_ATOMS: atom_id res chain seq x y z
N MET A 1 -28.61 15.45 -39.48
CA MET A 1 -27.28 14.79 -39.43
C MET A 1 -26.43 15.26 -38.25
N GLU A 2 -26.33 16.57 -37.98
CA GLU A 2 -25.49 17.11 -36.90
C GLU A 2 -25.86 16.61 -35.49
N LYS A 3 -27.15 16.52 -35.15
CA LYS A 3 -27.64 16.00 -33.85
C LYS A 3 -27.20 14.55 -33.60
N ILE A 4 -27.30 13.69 -34.61
CA ILE A 4 -26.87 12.28 -34.54
C ILE A 4 -25.35 12.21 -34.34
N ARG A 5 -24.59 13.06 -35.04
CA ARG A 5 -23.14 13.16 -34.86
C ARG A 5 -22.77 13.60 -33.44
N LYS A 6 -23.44 14.60 -32.87
CA LYS A 6 -23.21 15.07 -31.49
C LYS A 6 -23.53 13.99 -30.45
N GLN A 7 -24.66 13.30 -30.59
CA GLN A 7 -25.03 12.19 -29.69
C GLN A 7 -24.03 11.04 -29.76
N ASN A 8 -23.55 10.69 -30.95
CA ASN A 8 -22.52 9.67 -31.11
C ASN A 8 -21.20 10.08 -30.45
N VAL A 9 -20.76 11.33 -30.60
CA VAL A 9 -19.56 11.86 -29.95
C VAL A 9 -19.69 11.77 -28.42
N MET A 10 -20.81 12.23 -27.85
CA MET A 10 -21.08 12.10 -26.41
C MET A 10 -21.06 10.64 -25.94
N GLY A 11 -21.63 9.73 -26.73
CA GLY A 11 -21.62 8.28 -26.44
C GLY A 11 -20.21 7.66 -26.47
N TRP A 12 -19.34 8.14 -27.37
CA TRP A 12 -17.94 7.73 -27.39
C TRP A 12 -17.13 8.30 -26.23
N ILE A 13 -17.33 9.57 -25.88
CA ILE A 13 -16.63 10.21 -24.75
C ILE A 13 -16.99 9.50 -23.44
N SER A 14 -18.29 9.34 -23.16
CA SER A 14 -18.77 8.62 -21.96
C SER A 14 -18.21 7.20 -21.88
N TYR A 15 -18.32 6.43 -22.96
CA TYR A 15 -17.77 5.08 -23.02
C TYR A 15 -16.27 5.04 -22.75
N SER A 16 -15.50 5.89 -23.44
CA SER A 16 -14.03 5.88 -23.37
C SER A 16 -13.54 6.31 -22.00
N PHE A 17 -14.20 7.32 -21.40
CA PHE A 17 -13.86 7.76 -20.04
C PHE A 17 -14.20 6.70 -18.99
N SER A 18 -15.36 6.06 -19.10
CA SER A 18 -15.75 4.96 -18.19
C SER A 18 -14.82 3.74 -18.30
N LEU A 19 -14.42 3.40 -19.52
CA LEU A 19 -13.43 2.35 -19.78
C LEU A 19 -12.07 2.72 -19.19
N PHE A 20 -11.63 3.97 -19.39
CA PHE A 20 -10.38 4.48 -18.84
C PHE A 20 -10.37 4.36 -17.31
N LEU A 21 -11.45 4.79 -16.62
CA LEU A 21 -11.57 4.63 -15.17
C LEU A 21 -11.49 3.17 -14.75
N THR A 22 -12.17 2.27 -15.46
CA THR A 22 -12.10 0.83 -15.18
C THR A 22 -10.65 0.30 -15.29
N CYS A 23 -9.91 0.74 -16.32
CA CYS A 23 -8.53 0.35 -16.54
C CYS A 23 -7.58 0.94 -15.48
N VAL A 24 -7.77 2.20 -15.09
CA VAL A 24 -7.00 2.85 -14.02
C VAL A 24 -7.19 2.11 -12.70
N TRP A 25 -8.42 1.74 -12.36
CA TRP A 25 -8.69 0.98 -11.14
C TRP A 25 -8.20 -0.46 -11.20
N ALA A 26 -8.18 -1.09 -12.39
CA ALA A 26 -7.52 -2.39 -12.56
C ALA A 26 -6.01 -2.29 -12.26
N PHE A 27 -5.34 -1.30 -12.88
CA PHE A 27 -3.91 -1.06 -12.68
C PHE A 27 -3.58 -0.70 -11.23
N TRP A 28 -4.29 0.27 -10.65
CA TRP A 28 -4.03 0.71 -9.27
C TRP A 28 -4.34 -0.42 -8.28
N GLY A 29 -5.49 -1.08 -8.41
CA GLY A 29 -5.91 -2.14 -7.49
C GLY A 29 -4.95 -3.33 -7.48
N ILE A 30 -4.44 -3.76 -8.63
CA ILE A 30 -3.51 -4.90 -8.68
C ILE A 30 -2.14 -4.55 -8.09
N ILE A 31 -1.62 -3.35 -8.38
CA ILE A 31 -0.33 -2.90 -7.83
C ILE A 31 -0.44 -2.70 -6.32
N GLU A 32 -1.48 -2.01 -5.86
CA GLU A 32 -1.66 -1.69 -4.44
C GLU A 32 -1.90 -2.96 -3.61
N ASN A 33 -2.65 -3.93 -4.14
CA ASN A 33 -2.86 -5.21 -3.46
C ASN A 33 -1.54 -5.93 -3.16
N PHE A 34 -0.60 -5.97 -4.11
CA PHE A 34 0.70 -6.60 -3.87
C PHE A 34 1.70 -5.68 -3.16
N HIS A 35 1.44 -4.38 -3.12
CA HIS A 35 2.24 -3.43 -2.35
C HIS A 35 1.91 -3.48 -0.85
N GLU A 36 0.62 -3.51 -0.51
CA GLU A 36 0.11 -3.35 0.86
C GLU A 36 -0.77 -4.51 1.35
N GLY A 37 -1.56 -5.13 0.46
CA GLY A 37 -2.61 -6.10 0.81
C GLY A 37 -2.18 -7.56 0.90
N TRP A 38 -1.06 -7.94 0.27
CA TRP A 38 -0.63 -9.34 0.21
C TRP A 38 0.28 -9.69 1.38
N TYR A 39 -0.33 -9.89 2.55
CA TYR A 39 0.36 -10.23 3.79
C TYR A 39 -0.30 -11.35 4.60
N HIS A 40 -1.49 -11.84 4.26
CA HIS A 40 -2.02 -12.98 5.02
C HIS A 40 -1.21 -14.25 4.73
N GLU A 41 -1.06 -15.12 5.72
CA GLU A 41 -0.56 -16.48 5.47
C GLU A 41 -1.57 -17.29 4.63
N SER A 42 -2.86 -17.07 4.87
CA SER A 42 -3.93 -17.72 4.12
C SER A 42 -4.07 -17.13 2.72
N PHE A 43 -3.86 -17.98 1.71
CA PHE A 43 -4.10 -17.64 0.31
C PHE A 43 -5.53 -17.12 0.07
N ILE A 44 -6.53 -17.75 0.70
CA ILE A 44 -7.94 -17.35 0.53
C ILE A 44 -8.20 -15.96 1.12
N GLN A 45 -7.57 -15.60 2.23
CA GLN A 45 -7.69 -14.25 2.80
C GLN A 45 -7.08 -13.20 1.86
N ASN A 46 -5.89 -13.46 1.30
CA ASN A 46 -5.27 -12.56 0.32
C ASN A 46 -6.12 -12.40 -0.94
N ILE A 47 -6.68 -13.50 -1.46
CA ILE A 47 -7.60 -13.45 -2.60
C ILE A 47 -8.87 -12.67 -2.24
N GLY A 48 -9.46 -12.93 -1.06
CA GLY A 48 -10.60 -12.17 -0.57
C GLY A 48 -10.32 -10.67 -0.53
N LEU A 49 -9.16 -10.28 0.01
CA LEU A 49 -8.74 -8.88 0.09
C LEU A 49 -8.53 -8.26 -1.30
N LEU A 50 -7.88 -8.99 -2.22
CA LEU A 50 -7.68 -8.58 -3.60
C LEU A 50 -9.02 -8.22 -4.27
N PHE A 51 -10.02 -9.10 -4.19
CA PHE A 51 -11.29 -8.88 -4.88
C PHE A 51 -12.20 -7.87 -4.17
N LEU A 52 -12.27 -7.92 -2.83
CA LEU A 52 -13.22 -7.11 -2.06
C LEU A 52 -12.72 -5.69 -1.78
N GLN A 53 -11.43 -5.52 -1.49
CA GLN A 53 -10.88 -4.22 -1.13
C GLN A 53 -10.23 -3.54 -2.32
N TYR A 54 -9.32 -4.23 -3.01
CA TYR A 54 -8.45 -3.57 -3.99
C TYR A 54 -9.05 -3.52 -5.41
N LEU A 55 -9.75 -4.56 -5.85
CA LEU A 55 -10.40 -4.60 -7.17
C LEU A 55 -11.87 -4.20 -7.16
N SER A 56 -12.49 -3.94 -6.00
CA SER A 56 -13.90 -3.56 -5.95
C SER A 56 -14.22 -2.27 -6.72
N PRO A 57 -13.36 -1.22 -6.75
CA PRO A 57 -13.61 -0.06 -7.61
C PRO A 57 -13.60 -0.44 -9.10
N MET A 58 -12.66 -1.30 -9.52
CA MET A 58 -12.60 -1.80 -10.90
C MET A 58 -13.90 -2.54 -11.26
N PHE A 59 -14.36 -3.47 -10.42
CA PHE A 59 -15.59 -4.23 -10.68
C PHE A 59 -16.83 -3.34 -10.71
N LEU A 60 -16.89 -2.31 -9.86
CA LEU A 60 -17.97 -1.32 -9.88
C LEU A 60 -18.02 -0.59 -11.23
N PHE A 61 -16.90 -0.01 -11.68
CA PHE A 61 -16.87 0.68 -12.98
C PHE A 61 -17.07 -0.27 -14.16
N LEU A 62 -16.53 -1.48 -14.10
CA LEU A 62 -16.75 -2.51 -15.11
C LEU A 62 -18.25 -2.81 -15.24
N PHE A 63 -18.92 -3.11 -14.14
CA PHE A 63 -20.35 -3.40 -14.10
C PHE A 63 -21.18 -2.23 -14.64
N LEU A 64 -20.94 -1.01 -14.14
CA LEU A 64 -21.66 0.17 -14.59
C LEU A 64 -21.44 0.45 -16.09
N THR A 65 -20.21 0.27 -16.58
CA THR A 65 -19.90 0.41 -18.01
C THR A 65 -20.64 -0.63 -18.86
N LEU A 66 -20.67 -1.89 -18.44
CA LEU A 66 -21.37 -2.97 -19.16
C LEU A 66 -22.88 -2.71 -19.23
N ILE A 67 -23.49 -2.24 -18.13
CA ILE A 67 -24.91 -1.85 -18.13
C ILE A 67 -25.14 -0.63 -19.02
N SER A 68 -24.24 0.36 -19.01
CA SER A 68 -24.33 1.53 -19.91
C SER A 68 -24.23 1.14 -21.39
N VAL A 69 -23.38 0.16 -21.75
CA VAL A 69 -23.31 -0.36 -23.13
C VAL A 69 -24.60 -1.12 -23.49
N TRP A 70 -25.19 -1.85 -22.53
CA TRP A 70 -26.45 -2.56 -22.72
C TRP A 70 -27.61 -1.59 -22.97
N LYS A 71 -27.88 -0.76 -21.96
CA LYS A 71 -28.96 0.20 -21.87
C LYS A 71 -28.45 1.48 -21.22
N GLN A 72 -28.05 2.42 -22.09
CA GLN A 72 -27.40 3.67 -21.71
C GLN A 72 -28.12 4.46 -20.62
N ARG A 73 -29.45 4.64 -20.72
CA ARG A 73 -30.22 5.40 -19.72
C ARG A 73 -30.27 4.71 -18.36
N VAL A 74 -30.30 3.38 -18.33
CA VAL A 74 -30.24 2.61 -17.08
C VAL A 74 -28.86 2.76 -16.46
N GLY A 75 -27.80 2.60 -17.25
CA GLY A 75 -26.42 2.81 -16.78
C GLY A 75 -26.18 4.23 -16.28
N ALA A 76 -26.68 5.25 -16.97
CA ALA A 76 -26.62 6.65 -16.53
C ALA A 76 -27.29 6.85 -15.16
N LEU A 77 -28.48 6.29 -14.96
CA LEU A 77 -29.17 6.36 -13.67
C LEU A 77 -28.37 5.64 -12.57
N LEU A 78 -27.80 4.47 -12.86
CA LEU A 78 -26.95 3.76 -11.90
C LEU A 78 -25.69 4.54 -11.54
N PHE A 79 -25.00 5.14 -12.51
CA PHE A 79 -23.85 6.03 -12.25
C PHE A 79 -24.24 7.16 -11.31
N LEU A 80 -25.39 7.81 -11.55
CA LEU A 80 -25.87 8.88 -10.70
C LEU A 80 -26.18 8.39 -9.28
N LEU A 81 -26.90 7.27 -9.14
CA LEU A 81 -27.26 6.69 -7.84
C LEU A 81 -26.02 6.26 -7.04
N VAL A 82 -25.04 5.64 -7.68
CA VAL A 82 -23.76 5.27 -7.05
C VAL A 82 -23.00 6.51 -6.60
N GLY A 83 -22.92 7.55 -7.46
CA GLY A 83 -22.29 8.81 -7.10
C GLY A 83 -22.95 9.50 -5.90
N ILE A 84 -24.28 9.47 -5.83
CA ILE A 84 -25.04 9.99 -4.67
C ILE A 84 -24.71 9.16 -3.42
N GLY A 85 -24.76 7.83 -3.51
CA GLY A 85 -24.45 6.95 -2.39
C GLY A 85 -23.05 7.17 -1.83
N LEU A 86 -22.03 7.22 -2.70
CA LEU A 86 -20.64 7.47 -2.31
C LEU A 86 -20.46 8.89 -1.71
N SER A 87 -21.14 9.89 -2.26
CA SER A 87 -21.12 11.25 -1.73
C SER A 87 -21.61 11.32 -0.27
N PHE A 88 -22.68 10.57 0.06
CA PHE A 88 -23.16 10.48 1.44
C PHE A 88 -22.21 9.68 2.34
N TRP A 89 -21.65 8.60 1.83
CA TRP A 89 -20.73 7.73 2.58
C TRP A 89 -19.49 8.48 3.10
N PHE A 90 -18.85 9.29 2.25
CA PHE A 90 -17.56 9.91 2.61
C PHE A 90 -17.68 11.12 3.54
N ASN A 91 -18.70 11.97 3.40
CA ASN A 91 -18.82 13.16 4.25
C ASN A 91 -20.24 13.74 4.28
N LYS A 92 -21.27 12.91 4.53
CA LYS A 92 -22.67 13.35 4.64
C LYS A 92 -23.08 14.33 3.51
N PHE A 93 -22.64 14.02 2.28
CA PHE A 93 -22.74 14.78 1.02
C PHE A 93 -21.46 15.53 0.58
N ASN A 94 -20.56 14.80 -0.08
CA ASN A 94 -19.38 15.34 -0.75
C ASN A 94 -19.64 15.63 -2.25
N PHE A 95 -19.79 16.91 -2.59
CA PHE A 95 -20.03 17.35 -3.97
C PHE A 95 -18.90 16.94 -4.95
N PHE A 96 -17.64 16.94 -4.52
CA PHE A 96 -16.51 16.58 -5.38
C PHE A 96 -16.52 15.10 -5.76
N VAL A 97 -17.06 14.23 -4.90
CA VAL A 97 -17.29 12.82 -5.22
C VAL A 97 -18.45 12.68 -6.20
N LEU A 98 -19.54 13.42 -6.02
CA LEU A 98 -20.73 13.32 -6.87
C LEU A 98 -20.50 13.84 -8.31
N LEU A 99 -19.76 14.95 -8.45
CA LEU A 99 -19.59 15.65 -9.73
C LEU A 99 -19.12 14.76 -10.90
N PRO A 100 -18.05 13.95 -10.79
CA PRO A 100 -17.61 13.11 -11.90
C PRO A 100 -18.66 12.05 -12.30
N PHE A 101 -19.39 11.48 -11.33
CA PHE A 101 -20.46 10.53 -11.60
C PHE A 101 -21.65 11.19 -12.29
N PHE A 102 -22.02 12.40 -11.86
CA PHE A 102 -23.08 13.19 -12.49
C PHE A 102 -22.74 13.56 -13.95
N LEU A 103 -21.50 13.98 -14.20
CA LEU A 103 -21.04 14.29 -15.56
C LEU A 103 -21.07 13.05 -16.46
N LEU A 104 -20.56 11.91 -15.98
CA LEU A 104 -20.63 10.64 -16.70
C LEU A 104 -22.07 10.20 -16.97
N ALA A 105 -22.94 10.27 -15.97
CA ALA A 105 -24.36 9.96 -16.09
C ALA A 105 -25.02 10.83 -17.16
N SER A 106 -24.74 12.14 -17.16
CA SER A 106 -25.27 13.08 -18.16
C SER A 106 -24.80 12.73 -19.57
N LEU A 107 -23.51 12.42 -19.75
CA LEU A 107 -22.97 12.02 -21.05
C LEU A 107 -23.58 10.71 -21.56
N PHE A 108 -23.79 9.72 -20.68
CA PHE A 108 -24.49 8.48 -21.04
C PHE A 108 -25.98 8.70 -21.33
N TRP A 109 -26.64 9.64 -20.65
CA TRP A 109 -28.06 9.93 -20.83
C TRP A 109 -28.37 10.52 -22.21
N PHE A 110 -27.52 11.45 -22.67
CA PHE A 110 -27.69 12.15 -23.94
C PHE A 110 -26.89 11.54 -25.11
N GLY A 111 -25.88 10.73 -24.81
CA GLY A 111 -25.05 10.06 -25.81
C GLY A 111 -25.70 8.82 -26.43
N GLN A 112 -25.20 8.40 -27.59
CA GLN A 112 -25.58 7.15 -28.25
C GLN A 112 -24.37 6.26 -28.52
N ILE A 113 -24.45 5.01 -28.07
CA ILE A 113 -23.40 4.02 -28.22
C ILE A 113 -23.73 3.11 -29.42
N SER A 114 -22.96 3.26 -30.48
CA SER A 114 -22.90 2.31 -31.59
C SER A 114 -21.94 1.14 -31.30
N ASN A 115 -22.03 0.05 -32.08
CA ASN A 115 -21.14 -1.12 -32.04
C ASN A 115 -21.02 -1.80 -30.66
N LYS A 116 -22.16 -2.02 -30.00
CA LYS A 116 -22.24 -2.58 -28.63
C LYS A 116 -21.40 -3.85 -28.44
N LYS A 117 -21.47 -4.81 -29.38
CA LYS A 117 -20.72 -6.09 -29.30
C LYS A 117 -19.21 -5.89 -29.14
N GLN A 118 -18.62 -4.97 -29.91
CA GLN A 118 -17.18 -4.66 -29.81
C GLN A 118 -16.87 -3.97 -28.48
N LYS A 119 -17.70 -3.01 -28.08
CA LYS A 119 -17.54 -2.28 -26.82
C LYS A 119 -17.63 -3.19 -25.59
N TYR A 120 -18.52 -4.18 -25.60
CA TYR A 120 -18.54 -5.23 -24.57
C TYR A 120 -17.21 -5.98 -24.47
N LYS A 121 -16.69 -6.46 -25.61
CA LYS A 121 -15.42 -7.20 -25.65
C LYS A 121 -14.28 -6.33 -25.11
N VAL A 122 -14.14 -5.09 -25.59
CA VAL A 122 -13.08 -4.19 -25.16
C VAL A 122 -13.21 -3.85 -23.67
N THR A 123 -14.43 -3.63 -23.17
CA THR A 123 -14.68 -3.32 -21.76
C THR A 123 -14.28 -4.45 -20.82
N VAL A 124 -14.38 -5.71 -21.25
CA VAL A 124 -13.94 -6.85 -20.43
C VAL A 124 -12.46 -7.16 -20.64
N ILE A 125 -12.02 -7.27 -21.90
CA ILE A 125 -10.67 -7.75 -22.23
C ILE A 125 -9.61 -6.76 -21.77
N LEU A 126 -9.80 -5.45 -21.98
CA LEU A 126 -8.75 -4.47 -21.72
C LEU A 126 -8.38 -4.36 -20.22
N PRO A 127 -9.32 -4.23 -19.28
CA PRO A 127 -8.97 -4.24 -17.85
C PRO A 127 -8.36 -5.56 -17.39
N LEU A 128 -8.86 -6.70 -17.88
CA LEU A 128 -8.28 -8.01 -17.53
C LEU A 128 -6.85 -8.16 -18.05
N PHE A 129 -6.58 -7.67 -19.26
CA PHE A 129 -5.23 -7.64 -19.82
C PHE A 129 -4.28 -6.78 -19.00
N ILE A 130 -4.76 -5.64 -18.50
CA ILE A 130 -4.01 -4.79 -17.55
C ILE A 130 -3.71 -5.56 -16.26
N LEU A 131 -4.71 -6.24 -15.67
CA LEU A 131 -4.47 -7.05 -14.46
C LEU A 131 -3.37 -8.09 -14.68
N ILE A 132 -3.41 -8.80 -15.82
CA ILE A 132 -2.41 -9.83 -16.14
C ILE A 132 -1.02 -9.19 -16.29
N ILE A 133 -0.87 -8.16 -17.13
CA ILE A 133 0.45 -7.55 -17.38
C ILE A 133 1.06 -6.98 -16.10
N PHE A 134 0.28 -6.21 -15.34
CA PHE A 134 0.80 -5.49 -14.18
C PHE A 134 0.84 -6.34 -12.91
N SER A 135 0.34 -7.58 -12.93
CA SER A 135 0.52 -8.53 -11.82
C SER A 135 1.77 -9.37 -11.95
N VAL A 136 2.41 -9.49 -13.13
CA VAL A 136 3.54 -10.42 -13.33
C VAL A 136 4.67 -10.17 -12.33
N GLU A 137 5.20 -8.93 -12.29
CA GLU A 137 6.30 -8.59 -11.39
C GLU A 137 5.86 -8.65 -9.92
N PRO A 138 4.73 -8.05 -9.50
CA PRO A 138 4.36 -8.07 -8.09
C PRO A 138 4.05 -9.48 -7.58
N VAL A 139 3.39 -10.33 -8.37
CA VAL A 139 3.14 -11.75 -8.03
C VAL A 139 4.46 -12.49 -7.89
N TYR A 140 5.38 -12.33 -8.84
CA TYR A 140 6.69 -12.95 -8.77
C TYR A 140 7.45 -12.50 -7.51
N ARG A 141 7.48 -11.20 -7.23
CA ARG A 141 8.12 -10.62 -6.07
C ARG A 141 7.54 -11.18 -4.76
N VAL A 142 6.22 -11.11 -4.56
CA VAL A 142 5.62 -11.59 -3.30
C VAL A 142 5.71 -13.11 -3.13
N SER A 143 5.67 -13.89 -4.23
CA SER A 143 5.77 -15.35 -4.18
C SER A 143 7.19 -15.86 -3.95
N THR A 144 8.20 -15.02 -4.20
CA THR A 144 9.61 -15.35 -3.97
C THR A 144 10.18 -14.71 -2.72
N ARG A 145 9.33 -14.06 -1.89
CA ARG A 145 9.75 -13.44 -0.64
C ARG A 145 10.41 -14.44 0.29
N TYR A 146 11.60 -14.07 0.76
CA TYR A 146 12.32 -14.88 1.74
C TYR A 146 11.74 -14.71 3.16
N ASN A 147 11.28 -15.82 3.72
CA ASN A 147 10.83 -15.92 5.11
C ASN A 147 11.47 -17.14 5.77
N ASP A 148 12.38 -16.91 6.72
CA ASP A 148 13.02 -17.99 7.49
C ASP A 148 12.19 -18.45 8.71
N GLY A 149 11.01 -17.85 8.93
CA GLY A 149 10.08 -18.20 10.01
C GLY A 149 10.55 -17.77 11.41
N ASN A 150 11.66 -17.05 11.53
CA ASN A 150 12.19 -16.64 12.83
C ASN A 150 11.87 -15.15 13.11
N PHE A 151 10.82 -14.91 13.89
CA PHE A 151 10.43 -13.57 14.34
C PHE A 151 11.02 -13.18 15.69
N GLY A 152 11.98 -13.97 16.19
CA GLY A 152 12.70 -13.70 17.44
C GLY A 152 13.70 -12.55 17.33
N MET A 153 14.47 -12.38 18.40
CA MET A 153 15.52 -11.37 18.48
C MET A 153 16.60 -11.66 17.43
N ARG A 154 16.99 -10.65 16.65
CA ARG A 154 17.95 -10.82 15.53
C ARG A 154 19.20 -10.00 15.73
N VAL A 155 20.36 -10.63 15.57
CA VAL A 155 21.64 -9.94 15.50
C VAL A 155 21.97 -9.68 14.03
N ILE A 156 22.07 -8.42 13.63
CA ILE A 156 22.49 -8.02 12.28
C ILE A 156 23.87 -7.37 12.37
N LYS A 157 24.85 -8.04 11.75
CA LYS A 157 26.26 -7.64 11.68
C LYS A 157 26.71 -7.58 10.21
N SER A 158 26.23 -6.58 9.50
CA SER A 158 26.48 -6.41 8.07
C SER A 158 26.64 -4.93 7.75
N ASN A 159 27.31 -4.62 6.63
CA ASN A 159 27.40 -3.26 6.09
C ASN A 159 27.74 -2.18 7.15
N GLY A 160 28.72 -2.46 8.02
CA GLY A 160 29.20 -1.54 9.04
C GLY A 160 28.28 -1.31 10.25
N VAL A 161 27.13 -1.99 10.34
CA VAL A 161 26.25 -1.95 11.51
C VAL A 161 26.30 -3.26 12.30
N SER A 162 26.16 -3.16 13.62
CA SER A 162 26.15 -4.30 14.55
C SER A 162 25.09 -4.08 15.62
N LEU A 163 23.86 -4.48 15.30
CA LEU A 163 22.67 -4.21 16.09
C LEU A 163 21.95 -5.51 16.47
N ILE A 164 21.24 -5.44 17.59
CA ILE A 164 20.25 -6.42 18.00
C ILE A 164 18.87 -5.80 17.76
N TRP A 165 18.05 -6.46 16.96
CA TRP A 165 16.69 -6.07 16.61
C TRP A 165 15.70 -6.85 17.49
N ALA A 166 14.70 -6.15 18.01
CA ALA A 166 13.72 -6.71 18.94
C ALA A 166 12.96 -7.88 18.31
N PRO A 167 12.56 -8.89 19.10
CA PRO A 167 11.61 -9.91 18.67
C PRO A 167 10.23 -9.30 18.41
N GLU A 168 9.36 -10.08 17.75
CA GLU A 168 7.94 -9.78 17.61
C GLU A 168 7.29 -9.58 18.98
N GLY A 169 6.42 -8.57 19.09
CA GLY A 169 5.82 -8.16 20.36
C GLY A 169 5.90 -6.64 20.56
N PRO A 170 6.00 -6.13 21.80
CA PRO A 170 5.91 -4.69 22.05
C PRO A 170 7.03 -3.86 21.40
N GLY A 171 8.20 -4.46 21.15
CA GLY A 171 9.31 -3.83 20.42
C GLY A 171 9.23 -3.95 18.90
N TRP A 172 8.27 -4.71 18.39
CA TRP A 172 8.02 -4.93 16.96
C TRP A 172 6.53 -5.27 16.74
N PRO A 173 5.63 -4.28 16.87
CA PRO A 173 4.20 -4.50 16.76
C PRO A 173 3.76 -4.77 15.32
N ASP A 174 2.61 -5.43 15.18
CA ASP A 174 1.94 -5.76 13.92
C ASP A 174 0.87 -4.72 13.50
N ASP A 175 0.64 -3.70 14.32
CA ASP A 175 -0.26 -2.58 14.08
C ASP A 175 0.47 -1.22 14.15
N GLY A 176 -0.24 -0.17 13.78
CA GLY A 176 0.26 1.19 13.66
C GLY A 176 0.37 1.92 14.99
N VAL A 177 1.43 2.71 15.13
CA VAL A 177 1.61 3.63 16.26
C VAL A 177 2.11 4.98 15.78
N ASN A 178 1.89 6.02 16.57
CA ASN A 178 2.54 7.31 16.32
C ASN A 178 3.98 7.30 16.84
N TRP A 179 4.79 8.29 16.44
CA TRP A 179 6.22 8.31 16.76
C TRP A 179 6.52 8.42 18.26
N TYR A 180 5.74 9.23 19.00
CA TYR A 180 5.95 9.42 20.43
C TYR A 180 5.66 8.14 21.21
N GLU A 181 4.64 7.41 20.80
CA GLU A 181 4.30 6.10 21.35
C GLU A 181 5.40 5.07 21.04
N ALA A 182 5.88 5.01 19.80
CA ALA A 182 6.98 4.13 19.41
C ALA A 182 8.26 4.39 20.21
N ASP A 183 8.65 5.66 20.37
CA ASP A 183 9.81 6.07 21.18
C ASP A 183 9.62 5.73 22.66
N SER A 184 8.43 5.96 23.21
CA SER A 184 8.07 5.59 24.58
C SER A 184 8.16 4.08 24.79
N LEU A 185 7.55 3.27 23.93
CA LEU A 185 7.57 1.81 24.03
C LEU A 185 9.00 1.27 24.04
N CYS A 186 9.88 1.81 23.18
CA CYS A 186 11.30 1.44 23.18
C CYS A 186 11.97 1.69 24.55
N LYS A 187 11.69 2.83 25.19
CA LYS A 187 12.31 3.23 26.47
C LYS A 187 11.91 2.31 27.63
N TYR A 188 10.72 1.72 27.59
CA TYR A 188 10.20 0.84 28.65
C TYR A 188 10.34 -0.65 28.31
N LEU A 189 10.87 -1.00 27.14
CA LEU A 189 11.01 -2.38 26.73
C LEU A 189 12.04 -3.11 27.61
N THR A 190 11.64 -4.27 28.13
CA THR A 190 12.50 -5.19 28.90
C THR A 190 13.69 -5.69 28.08
N GLU A 191 14.74 -6.19 28.73
CA GLU A 191 15.99 -6.55 28.05
C GLU A 191 15.81 -7.62 26.95
N ASP A 192 14.89 -8.56 27.15
CA ASP A 192 14.55 -9.62 26.19
C ASP A 192 13.67 -9.12 25.02
N GLY A 193 13.09 -7.93 25.14
CA GLY A 193 12.24 -7.32 24.12
C GLY A 193 10.80 -7.83 24.10
N LEU A 194 10.39 -8.68 25.05
CA LEU A 194 9.10 -9.39 25.00
C LEU A 194 8.00 -8.71 25.83
N SER A 195 8.36 -7.80 26.75
CA SER A 195 7.40 -7.13 27.62
C SER A 195 7.74 -5.66 27.92
N ILE A 196 6.74 -4.88 28.35
CA ILE A 196 6.90 -3.49 28.77
C ILE A 196 7.05 -3.45 30.30
N ALA A 197 8.15 -2.87 30.76
CA ALA A 197 8.43 -2.67 32.19
C ALA A 197 7.65 -1.48 32.76
N THR A 198 7.46 -1.46 34.09
CA THR A 198 6.85 -0.34 34.81
C THR A 198 7.79 0.85 34.96
N THR A 199 9.10 0.62 34.88
CA THR A 199 10.14 1.65 34.94
C THR A 199 10.90 1.71 33.62
N GLN A 200 11.44 2.89 33.31
CA GLN A 200 12.20 3.12 32.09
C GLN A 200 13.50 2.31 32.11
N GLN A 201 13.73 1.51 31.07
CA GLN A 201 14.89 0.63 30.93
C GLN A 201 16.01 1.29 30.12
N ASN A 202 15.67 2.06 29.08
CA ASN A 202 16.62 2.73 28.18
C ASN A 202 17.62 1.80 27.48
N ILE A 203 17.25 0.52 27.31
CA ILE A 203 18.07 -0.48 26.61
C ILE A 203 17.82 -0.41 25.10
N TRP A 204 16.56 -0.26 24.72
CA TRP A 204 16.10 -0.24 23.35
C TRP A 204 15.78 1.18 22.90
N ARG A 205 15.87 1.41 21.60
CA ARG A 205 15.52 2.68 20.94
C ARG A 205 15.04 2.42 19.52
N LEU A 206 14.44 3.43 18.90
CA LEU A 206 14.24 3.41 17.46
C LEU A 206 15.61 3.40 16.73
N PRO A 207 15.74 2.70 15.59
CA PRO A 207 16.93 2.74 14.76
C PRO A 207 17.08 4.11 14.12
N THR A 208 18.30 4.55 13.84
CA THR A 208 18.48 5.71 12.96
C THR A 208 18.12 5.33 11.52
N VAL A 209 17.88 6.33 10.67
CA VAL A 209 17.69 6.10 9.22
C VAL A 209 18.87 5.35 8.62
N GLU A 210 20.11 5.75 8.94
CA GLU A 210 21.30 5.09 8.42
C GLU A 210 21.38 3.63 8.88
N GLU A 211 21.10 3.35 10.16
CA GLU A 211 21.08 1.99 10.68
C GLU A 211 20.04 1.11 9.99
N ALA A 212 18.85 1.64 9.75
CA ALA A 212 17.78 0.92 9.06
C ALA A 212 18.16 0.64 7.60
N VAL A 213 18.62 1.66 6.85
CA VAL A 213 19.06 1.52 5.45
C VAL A 213 20.17 0.48 5.32
N ARG A 214 21.20 0.54 6.18
CA ARG A 214 22.34 -0.38 6.13
C ARG A 214 21.97 -1.81 6.55
N SER A 215 20.87 -1.98 7.28
CA SER A 215 20.36 -3.28 7.71
C SER A 215 19.41 -3.94 6.72
N MET A 216 19.02 -3.29 5.61
CA MET A 216 18.06 -3.86 4.67
C MET A 216 18.55 -5.14 4.01
N HIS A 217 17.63 -6.09 3.79
CA HIS A 217 17.91 -7.40 3.20
C HIS A 217 16.96 -7.74 2.06
N ARG A 218 17.42 -8.63 1.17
CA ARG A 218 16.62 -9.34 0.19
C ARG A 218 17.22 -10.72 -0.07
N HIS A 219 16.36 -11.73 -0.15
CA HIS A 219 16.68 -13.15 -0.27
C HIS A 219 17.75 -13.60 0.75
N GLY A 220 17.64 -13.14 1.99
CA GLY A 220 18.58 -13.45 3.07
C GLY A 220 19.96 -12.76 2.96
N ILE A 221 20.16 -11.88 1.98
CA ILE A 221 21.42 -11.17 1.74
C ILE A 221 21.22 -9.68 2.02
N ASN A 222 22.22 -9.03 2.64
CA ASN A 222 22.18 -7.59 2.87
C ASN A 222 22.20 -6.82 1.53
N CYS A 223 21.37 -5.80 1.40
CA CYS A 223 21.20 -5.00 0.18
C CYS A 223 22.31 -3.95 -0.04
N MET A 224 23.31 -3.89 0.84
CA MET A 224 24.41 -2.92 0.81
C MET A 224 23.94 -1.46 0.78
N GLY A 225 22.85 -1.19 1.52
CA GLY A 225 22.22 0.13 1.58
C GLY A 225 23.16 1.21 2.09
N ARG A 226 23.13 2.39 1.48
CA ARG A 226 23.88 3.58 1.93
C ARG A 226 23.09 4.84 1.64
N LEU A 227 23.37 5.91 2.39
CA LEU A 227 22.86 7.24 2.07
C LEU A 227 23.87 7.94 1.15
N ASN A 228 23.38 8.54 0.08
CA ASN A 228 24.21 9.43 -0.73
C ASN A 228 24.31 10.84 -0.11
N ALA A 229 25.03 11.75 -0.77
CA ALA A 229 25.26 13.10 -0.26
C ALA A 229 23.97 13.91 -0.01
N SER A 230 22.87 13.59 -0.71
CA SER A 230 21.56 14.22 -0.51
C SER A 230 20.68 13.49 0.52
N GLY A 231 21.21 12.49 1.22
CA GLY A 231 20.45 11.69 2.19
C GLY A 231 19.43 10.74 1.55
N THR A 232 19.57 10.46 0.24
CA THR A 232 18.73 9.50 -0.48
C THR A 232 19.35 8.11 -0.37
N PRO A 233 18.54 7.06 -0.11
CA PRO A 233 19.06 5.72 0.04
C PRO A 233 19.37 5.10 -1.33
N GLU A 234 20.53 4.46 -1.43
CA GLU A 234 20.99 3.68 -2.57
C GLU A 234 21.26 2.25 -2.12
N TYR A 235 20.92 1.28 -2.96
CA TYR A 235 21.10 -0.14 -2.69
C TYR A 235 21.73 -0.82 -3.90
N GLU A 236 22.53 -1.85 -3.67
CA GLU A 236 23.00 -2.73 -4.76
C GLU A 236 21.86 -3.61 -5.28
N ASN A 237 20.97 -4.04 -4.37
CA ASN A 237 19.73 -4.74 -4.68
C ASN A 237 18.56 -4.07 -3.95
N GLU A 238 17.46 -3.75 -4.64
CA GLU A 238 16.30 -3.13 -3.97
C GLU A 238 15.75 -4.08 -2.90
N PRO A 239 15.63 -3.64 -1.63
CA PRO A 239 15.14 -4.49 -0.55
C PRO A 239 13.64 -4.79 -0.68
N ASP A 240 13.17 -5.82 0.02
CA ASP A 240 11.75 -6.15 0.09
C ASP A 240 11.33 -6.49 1.53
N LYS A 241 10.04 -6.70 1.73
CA LYS A 241 9.41 -7.04 3.01
C LYS A 241 9.72 -8.49 3.40
N GLU A 242 10.95 -8.73 3.80
CA GLU A 242 11.49 -10.05 4.09
C GLU A 242 12.20 -10.13 5.44
N THR A 243 12.30 -11.35 5.96
CA THR A 243 13.19 -11.66 7.08
C THR A 243 14.66 -11.40 6.70
N PRO A 244 15.52 -11.00 7.66
CA PRO A 244 15.30 -10.98 9.10
C PRO A 244 14.66 -9.69 9.63
N LEU A 245 14.49 -8.65 8.81
CA LEU A 245 13.97 -7.36 9.28
C LEU A 245 12.45 -7.33 9.34
N TRP A 246 11.79 -7.63 8.22
CA TRP A 246 10.35 -7.48 8.11
C TRP A 246 9.65 -8.81 8.33
N ASN A 247 8.43 -8.74 8.87
CA ASN A 247 7.52 -9.85 8.91
C ASN A 247 6.67 -9.70 7.64
N PRO A 248 6.81 -10.61 6.64
CA PRO A 248 6.02 -10.52 5.42
C PRO A 248 4.53 -10.67 5.70
N HIS A 249 4.16 -11.18 6.87
CA HIS A 249 2.78 -11.54 7.23
C HIS A 249 2.01 -10.51 8.07
N THR A 250 2.49 -9.27 8.15
CA THR A 250 1.79 -8.16 8.83
C THR A 250 1.32 -7.11 7.85
N MET A 251 0.43 -6.19 8.24
CA MET A 251 0.07 -5.05 7.39
C MET A 251 1.12 -3.92 7.43
N VAL A 252 2.06 -3.96 8.39
CA VAL A 252 3.08 -2.93 8.58
C VAL A 252 4.07 -2.94 7.41
N ILE A 253 4.16 -1.82 6.72
CA ILE A 253 5.04 -1.60 5.54
C ILE A 253 5.93 -0.36 5.69
N TYR A 254 5.72 0.39 6.77
CA TYR A 254 6.51 1.54 7.17
C TYR A 254 6.99 1.37 8.61
N TRP A 255 8.21 1.81 8.89
CA TRP A 255 8.72 1.92 10.26
C TRP A 255 9.13 3.32 10.60
N TRP A 256 8.81 3.73 11.83
CA TRP A 256 9.44 4.86 12.47
C TRP A 256 10.93 4.64 12.67
N THR A 257 11.69 5.73 12.50
CA THR A 257 13.10 5.81 12.88
C THR A 257 13.26 6.83 14.02
N GLY A 258 14.36 6.75 14.75
CA GLY A 258 14.76 7.74 15.76
C GLY A 258 15.34 9.02 15.15
N THR A 259 15.43 9.12 13.82
CA THR A 259 15.95 10.32 13.14
C THR A 259 14.85 11.36 13.00
N GLU A 260 14.82 12.29 13.94
CA GLU A 260 13.96 13.47 13.90
C GLU A 260 14.41 14.44 12.79
N ILE A 261 13.42 15.09 12.15
CA ILE A 261 13.66 16.15 11.15
C ILE A 261 13.45 17.51 11.83
N ASP A 262 12.37 17.62 12.59
CA ASP A 262 12.01 18.82 13.34
C ASP A 262 11.12 18.43 14.55
N SER A 263 10.61 19.40 15.31
CA SER A 263 9.79 19.15 16.50
C SER A 263 8.49 18.38 16.21
N THR A 264 8.01 18.43 14.96
CA THR A 264 6.73 17.85 14.52
C THR A 264 6.89 16.67 13.56
N HIS A 265 8.08 16.46 12.99
CA HIS A 265 8.33 15.43 11.99
C HIS A 265 9.54 14.54 12.30
N ALA A 266 9.44 13.29 11.88
CA ALA A 266 10.52 12.32 11.90
C ALA A 266 10.58 11.57 10.56
N SER A 267 11.68 10.86 10.35
CA SER A 267 11.83 10.00 9.18
C SER A 267 11.18 8.64 9.41
N ILE A 268 10.50 8.14 8.38
CA ILE A 268 10.09 6.73 8.27
C ILE A 268 10.88 6.06 7.16
N ILE A 269 11.02 4.74 7.26
CA ILE A 269 11.55 3.89 6.19
C ILE A 269 10.48 2.91 5.71
N THR A 270 10.39 2.71 4.40
CA THR A 270 9.50 1.70 3.78
C THR A 270 10.22 0.36 3.70
N TYR A 271 9.47 -0.75 3.58
CA TYR A 271 10.08 -2.07 3.37
C TYR A 271 10.99 -2.15 2.13
N ASN A 272 10.72 -1.36 1.09
CA ASN A 272 11.58 -1.23 -0.09
C ASN A 272 12.65 -0.14 0.04
N GLY A 273 12.96 0.27 1.28
CA GLY A 273 14.15 1.04 1.58
C GLY A 273 14.06 2.53 1.29
N LYS A 274 12.88 3.05 0.96
CA LYS A 274 12.66 4.48 0.72
C LYS A 274 12.47 5.22 2.03
N ILE A 275 13.03 6.42 2.12
CA ILE A 275 12.88 7.29 3.29
C ILE A 275 11.82 8.34 2.98
N ARG A 276 10.95 8.63 3.94
CA ARG A 276 9.94 9.67 3.83
C ARG A 276 9.89 10.52 5.10
N LYS A 277 9.60 11.81 4.94
CA LYS A 277 9.21 12.71 6.03
C LYS A 277 7.78 12.36 6.46
N ARG A 278 7.53 12.29 7.77
CA ARG A 278 6.18 12.07 8.30
C ARG A 278 5.94 12.84 9.60
N GLU A 279 4.71 13.30 9.79
CA GLU A 279 4.27 13.94 11.03
C GLU A 279 4.27 12.94 12.18
N LYS A 280 4.89 13.29 13.31
CA LYS A 280 5.06 12.41 14.47
C LYS A 280 3.74 11.93 15.09
N LYS A 281 2.64 12.68 14.88
CA LYS A 281 1.30 12.33 15.37
C LYS A 281 0.53 11.38 14.45
N TYR A 282 1.00 11.18 13.22
CA TYR A 282 0.37 10.27 12.27
C TYR A 282 0.65 8.81 12.70
N GLY A 283 -0.34 7.93 12.67
CA GLY A 283 -0.16 6.54 13.09
C GLY A 283 -1.19 5.62 12.43
N PRO A 284 -1.17 5.47 11.09
CA PRO A 284 -2.02 4.50 10.42
C PRO A 284 -1.57 3.08 10.75
N GLY A 285 -2.47 2.10 10.65
CA GLY A 285 -2.17 0.68 10.95
C GLY A 285 -0.97 0.08 10.20
N SER A 286 -0.61 0.65 9.05
CA SER A 286 0.55 0.21 8.25
C SER A 286 1.90 0.80 8.69
N LEU A 287 1.94 1.67 9.71
CA LEU A 287 3.13 2.36 10.21
C LEU A 287 3.45 1.98 11.65
N GLY A 288 4.35 1.01 11.81
CA GLY A 288 4.83 0.53 13.10
C GLY A 288 6.27 0.96 13.38
N PHE A 289 7.01 0.12 14.09
CA PHE A 289 8.45 0.26 14.30
C PHE A 289 9.08 -1.10 14.61
N ARG A 290 10.42 -1.13 14.64
CA ARG A 290 11.15 -2.23 15.25
C ARG A 290 12.32 -1.67 16.04
N ALA A 291 12.33 -1.95 17.34
CA ALA A 291 13.35 -1.41 18.24
C ALA A 291 14.70 -2.10 18.04
N VAL A 292 15.77 -1.35 18.32
CA VAL A 292 17.15 -1.83 18.26
C VAL A 292 17.93 -1.49 19.52
N LYS A 293 18.92 -2.33 19.84
CA LYS A 293 19.97 -2.04 20.82
C LYS A 293 21.34 -2.37 20.23
N LYS A 294 22.40 -1.75 20.77
CA LYS A 294 23.77 -2.03 20.32
C LYS A 294 24.15 -3.47 20.66
N PHE A 295 24.82 -4.15 19.73
CA PHE A 295 25.47 -5.42 20.05
C PHE A 295 26.73 -5.13 20.89
N GLN A 296 26.78 -5.66 22.12
CA GLN A 296 27.98 -5.64 22.95
C GLN A 296 28.63 -7.03 22.94
N LYS A 297 29.96 -7.07 22.86
CA LYS A 297 30.75 -8.31 22.81
C LYS A 297 30.68 -8.99 24.19
N GLY A 298 29.66 -9.81 24.42
CA GLY A 298 29.33 -10.42 25.71
C GLY A 298 27.90 -10.97 25.80
N ASN A 299 26.99 -10.49 24.94
CA ASN A 299 25.66 -11.05 24.78
C ASN A 299 25.77 -12.39 24.03
N LYS A 300 25.88 -13.50 24.78
CA LYS A 300 25.75 -14.86 24.25
C LYS A 300 24.29 -15.27 24.27
#